data_AF-A0A4R2GYP7-F1
#
_entry.id   AF-A0A4R2GYP7-F1
#
_cell.length_a   1.000
_cell.length_b   1.000
_cell.length_c   1.000
_cell.angle_alpha   90.00
_cell.angle_beta   90.00
_cell.angle_gamma   90.00
#
_symmetry.space_group_name_H-M   'P 1'
#
loop_
_entity.id
_entity.type
_entity.pdbx_description
1 polymer ?
#
loop_
_entity_poly.entity_id
_entity_poly.type
_entity_poly.pdbx_seq_one_letter_code
_entity_poly.pdbx_strand_id
1 'polypeptide(L)'
;MYDVQPVKVIPEAQYANWDLDGQTGLVLFGRTMMANTIGTGDLPPDASTQDAAMLVFKVDEVDSAVELLEKLGATVVSPPQDRPQWGPNLRTAHLRAPDGTLLELQSY
;
A
#
# COMPACT_ATOMS: atom_id res chain seq x y z
N MET A 1 17.90 8.20 2.31
CA MET A 1 16.70 7.34 2.33
C MET A 1 16.69 6.65 3.68
N TYR A 2 15.70 6.91 4.53
CA TYR A 2 15.56 6.13 5.77
C TYR A 2 15.26 4.70 5.36
N ASP A 3 15.98 3.73 5.91
CA ASP A 3 15.81 2.31 5.62
C ASP A 3 14.50 1.84 6.28
N VAL A 4 13.36 2.08 5.60
CA VAL A 4 12.02 1.71 6.08
C VAL A 4 11.82 0.20 5.89
N GLN A 5 12.56 -0.58 6.67
CA GLN A 5 12.42 -2.03 6.74
C GLN A 5 11.46 -2.40 7.87
N PRO A 6 10.69 -3.49 7.70
CA PRO A 6 9.90 -4.01 8.80
C PRO A 6 10.84 -4.44 9.93
N VAL A 7 10.51 -4.05 11.17
CA VAL A 7 11.22 -4.53 12.37
C VAL A 7 10.91 -5.99 12.67
N LYS A 8 9.83 -6.53 12.07
CA LYS A 8 9.41 -7.92 12.22
C LYS A 8 8.69 -8.40 10.98
N VAL A 9 9.09 -9.57 10.48
CA VAL A 9 8.41 -10.29 9.40
C VAL A 9 8.15 -11.73 9.87
N ILE A 10 6.92 -12.19 9.72
CA ILE A 10 6.54 -13.60 9.93
C ILE A 10 5.83 -14.07 8.66
N PRO A 11 6.55 -14.71 7.72
CA PRO A 11 5.99 -15.16 6.45
C PRO A 11 4.79 -16.09 6.62
N GLU A 12 4.87 -17.04 7.55
CA GLU A 12 3.82 -18.05 7.81
C GLU A 12 2.52 -17.43 8.31
N ALA A 13 2.62 -16.27 8.97
CA ALA A 13 1.48 -15.50 9.45
C ALA A 13 1.06 -14.37 8.50
N GLN A 14 1.71 -14.24 7.33
CA GLN A 14 1.50 -13.14 6.39
C GLN A 14 1.55 -11.78 7.09
N TYR A 15 2.58 -11.59 7.93
CA TYR A 15 2.66 -10.46 8.86
C TYR A 15 3.97 -9.69 8.68
N ALA A 16 3.88 -8.37 8.60
CA ALA A 16 5.02 -7.46 8.66
C ALA A 16 4.68 -6.23 9.51
N ASN A 17 5.62 -5.78 10.35
CA ASN A 17 5.46 -4.63 11.25
C ASN A 17 6.57 -3.61 11.03
N TRP A 18 6.20 -2.33 11.03
CA TRP A 18 7.11 -1.19 11.04
C TRP A 18 6.84 -0.35 12.30
N ASP A 19 7.92 0.00 12.99
CA ASP A 19 7.84 0.86 14.16
C ASP A 19 8.16 2.32 13.80
N LEU A 20 7.50 3.23 14.50
CA LEU A 20 7.80 4.65 14.57
C LEU A 20 8.18 4.97 16.02
N ASP A 21 9.43 5.39 16.24
CA ASP A 21 9.97 5.71 17.56
C ASP A 21 9.75 4.61 18.62
N GLY A 22 9.90 3.35 18.21
CA GLY A 22 9.76 2.17 19.08
C GLY A 22 8.31 1.76 19.38
N GLN A 23 7.33 2.37 18.71
CA GLN A 23 5.92 1.96 18.75
C GLN A 23 5.48 1.44 17.39
N THR A 24 4.60 0.44 17.36
CA THR A 24 4.02 -0.04 16.10
C THR A 24 3.30 1.09 15.36
N GLY A 25 3.82 1.46 14.19
CA GLY A 25 3.25 2.49 13.32
C GLY A 25 2.36 1.89 12.24
N LEU A 26 2.82 0.83 11.59
CA LEU A 26 2.07 0.14 10.53
C LEU A 26 2.28 -1.37 10.63
N VAL A 27 1.19 -2.12 10.44
CA VAL A 27 1.22 -3.57 10.26
C VAL A 27 0.49 -3.92 8.97
N LEU A 28 1.13 -4.77 8.16
CA LEU A 28 0.44 -5.52 7.11
C LEU A 28 0.16 -6.92 7.63
N PHE A 29 -1.10 -7.34 7.54
CA PHE A 29 -1.54 -8.66 8.00
C PHE A 29 -2.45 -9.28 6.93
N GLY A 30 -2.17 -10.53 6.55
CA GLY A 30 -2.87 -11.21 5.47
C GLY A 30 -4.39 -11.24 5.65
N ARG A 31 -5.14 -10.96 4.58
CA ARG A 31 -6.61 -10.87 4.63
C ARG A 31 -7.27 -12.14 5.20
N THR A 32 -6.81 -13.32 4.79
CA THR A 32 -7.29 -14.60 5.31
C THR A 32 -6.97 -14.76 6.80
N MET A 33 -5.78 -14.34 7.24
CA MET A 33 -5.38 -14.41 8.65
C MET A 33 -6.24 -13.47 9.51
N MET A 34 -6.51 -12.25 9.03
CA MET A 34 -7.43 -11.33 9.68
C MET A 34 -8.83 -11.92 9.81
N ALA A 35 -9.40 -12.42 8.69
CA ALA A 35 -10.74 -12.99 8.68
C ALA A 35 -10.89 -14.17 9.64
N ASN A 36 -9.91 -15.08 9.66
CA ASN A 36 -9.90 -16.20 10.59
C ASN A 36 -9.78 -15.74 12.05
N THR A 37 -8.96 -14.71 12.33
CA THR A 37 -8.73 -14.18 13.69
C THR A 37 -10.02 -13.65 14.32
N ILE A 38 -10.88 -13.02 13.52
CA ILE A 38 -12.14 -12.43 14.00
C ILE A 38 -13.40 -13.25 13.67
N GLY A 39 -13.23 -14.46 13.11
CA GLY A 39 -14.34 -15.36 12.80
C GLY A 39 -15.19 -14.94 11.59
N THR A 40 -14.62 -14.19 10.64
CA THR A 40 -15.30 -13.76 9.40
C THR A 40 -14.82 -14.51 8.15
N GLY A 41 -14.15 -15.65 8.33
CA GLY A 41 -13.60 -16.47 7.23
C GLY A 41 -14.64 -16.94 6.21
N ASP A 42 -15.92 -17.00 6.59
CA ASP A 42 -17.02 -17.39 5.70
C ASP A 42 -17.58 -16.23 4.86
N LEU A 43 -17.15 -14.99 5.11
CA LEU A 43 -17.56 -13.85 4.30
C LEU A 43 -16.85 -13.87 2.93
N PRO A 44 -17.47 -13.30 1.89
CA PRO A 44 -16.81 -13.15 0.59
C PRO A 44 -15.48 -12.40 0.73
N PRO A 45 -14.39 -12.90 0.10
CA PRO A 45 -13.07 -12.26 0.19
C PRO A 45 -13.02 -10.90 -0.55
N ASP A 46 -13.96 -10.68 -1.47
CA ASP A 46 -14.04 -9.51 -2.34
C ASP A 46 -15.47 -8.96 -2.40
N ALA A 47 -15.59 -7.62 -2.35
CA ALA A 47 -16.83 -6.89 -2.57
C ALA A 47 -16.54 -5.59 -3.32
N SER A 48 -17.43 -5.18 -4.23
CA SER A 48 -17.29 -3.92 -4.97
C SER A 48 -17.86 -2.76 -4.14
N THR A 49 -17.00 -2.01 -3.44
CA THR A 49 -17.35 -0.80 -2.69
C THR A 49 -16.36 0.33 -2.96
N GLN A 50 -16.62 1.53 -2.46
CA GLN A 50 -15.57 2.56 -2.35
C GLN A 50 -14.44 2.07 -1.43
N ASP A 51 -13.23 2.59 -1.64
CA ASP A 51 -12.08 2.26 -0.82
C ASP A 51 -12.25 2.75 0.62
N ALA A 52 -11.94 1.87 1.58
CA ALA A 52 -11.93 2.24 2.99
C ALA A 52 -10.58 2.81 3.45
N ALA A 53 -9.50 2.49 2.74
CA ALA A 53 -8.14 2.92 3.07
C ALA A 53 -7.26 2.99 1.81
N MET A 54 -6.18 3.77 1.92
CA MET A 54 -5.12 3.89 0.91
C MET A 54 -3.77 3.86 1.61
N LEU A 55 -2.80 3.13 1.06
CA LEU A 55 -1.41 3.17 1.50
C LEU A 55 -0.64 4.16 0.64
N VAL A 56 -0.01 5.14 1.30
CA VAL A 56 0.69 6.22 0.62
C VAL A 56 2.19 6.07 0.83
N PHE A 57 2.95 6.02 -0.26
CA PHE A 57 4.40 5.87 -0.24
C PHE A 57 5.07 7.07 -0.89
N LYS A 58 5.96 7.72 -0.12
CA LYS A 58 6.88 8.69 -0.71
C LYS A 58 7.96 7.94 -1.50
N VAL A 59 8.13 8.31 -2.75
CA VAL A 59 9.16 7.78 -3.65
C VAL A 59 9.99 8.92 -4.21
N ASP A 60 11.20 8.61 -4.69
CA ASP A 60 12.04 9.61 -5.34
C ASP A 60 11.44 10.03 -6.68
N GLU A 61 11.05 9.07 -7.53
CA GLU A 61 10.47 9.31 -8.86
C GLU A 61 9.21 8.44 -9.09
N VAL A 62 8.06 9.10 -9.23
CA VAL A 62 6.74 8.44 -9.35
C VAL A 62 6.67 7.54 -10.59
N ASP A 63 7.10 8.03 -11.74
CA ASP A 63 7.01 7.31 -13.01
C ASP A 63 7.82 6.00 -12.98
N SER A 64 9.05 6.07 -12.48
CA SER A 64 9.92 4.89 -12.33
C SER A 64 9.34 3.88 -11.33
N ALA A 65 8.74 4.36 -10.24
CA ALA A 65 8.11 3.49 -9.25
C ALA A 65 6.84 2.82 -9.80
N VAL A 66 6.04 3.53 -10.61
CA VAL A 66 4.89 2.94 -11.32
C VAL A 66 5.34 1.81 -12.24
N GLU A 67 6.34 2.06 -13.10
CA GLU A 67 6.84 1.02 -14.01
C GLU A 67 7.33 -0.23 -13.28
N LEU A 68 7.99 -0.05 -12.12
CA LEU A 68 8.43 -1.16 -11.28
C LEU A 68 7.24 -1.93 -10.71
N LEU A 69 6.25 -1.25 -10.15
CA LEU A 69 5.10 -1.90 -9.54
C LEU A 69 4.20 -2.59 -10.58
N GLU A 70 4.06 -2.05 -11.79
CA GLU A 70 3.38 -2.73 -12.89
C GLU A 70 4.06 -4.05 -13.25
N LYS A 71 5.41 -4.08 -13.30
CA LYS A 71 6.18 -5.32 -13.51
C LYS A 71 5.97 -6.35 -12.39
N LEU A 72 5.60 -5.90 -11.19
CA LEU A 72 5.28 -6.73 -10.03
C LEU A 72 3.78 -7.09 -9.93
N GLY A 73 2.97 -6.71 -10.92
CA GLY A 73 1.56 -7.08 -11.03
C GLY A 73 0.57 -6.03 -10.52
N ALA A 74 1.03 -4.81 -10.19
CA ALA A 74 0.12 -3.72 -9.89
C ALA A 74 -0.60 -3.22 -11.15
N THR A 75 -1.81 -2.70 -11.00
CA THR A 75 -2.59 -2.09 -12.09
C THR A 75 -2.71 -0.59 -11.88
N VAL A 76 -2.34 0.23 -12.87
CA VAL A 76 -2.49 1.69 -12.79
C VAL A 76 -3.97 2.08 -12.82
N VAL A 77 -4.40 2.85 -11.82
CA VAL A 77 -5.76 3.43 -11.70
C VAL A 77 -5.75 4.89 -12.13
N SER A 78 -4.73 5.64 -11.69
CA SER A 78 -4.51 7.02 -12.08
C SER A 78 -3.03 7.17 -12.45
N PRO A 79 -2.70 7.46 -13.73
CA PRO A 79 -1.32 7.54 -14.17
C PRO A 79 -0.58 8.69 -13.48
N PRO A 80 0.77 8.65 -13.47
CA PRO A 80 1.61 9.72 -12.95
C PRO A 80 1.17 11.10 -13.46
N GLN A 81 0.82 11.99 -12.54
CA GLN A 81 0.40 13.35 -12.86
C GLN A 81 0.73 14.32 -11.74
N ASP A 82 0.97 15.57 -12.13
CA ASP A 82 1.19 16.65 -11.19
C ASP A 82 -0.14 17.06 -10.56
N ARG A 83 -0.11 17.37 -9.26
CA ARG A 83 -1.28 17.75 -8.43
C ARG A 83 -1.03 19.12 -7.79
N PRO A 84 -0.88 20.21 -8.57
CA PRO A 84 -0.59 21.54 -8.01
C PRO A 84 -1.67 22.06 -7.03
N GLN A 85 -2.90 21.55 -7.15
CA GLN A 85 -3.99 21.87 -6.24
C GLN A 85 -3.89 21.18 -4.87
N TRP A 86 -3.02 20.18 -4.72
CA TRP A 86 -2.78 19.44 -3.47
C TRP A 86 -1.46 19.85 -2.81
N GLY A 87 -0.49 20.32 -3.59
CA GLY A 87 0.75 20.87 -3.08
C GLY A 87 1.69 21.35 -4.19
N PRO A 88 2.58 22.31 -3.89
CA PRO A 88 3.60 22.72 -4.84
C PRO A 88 4.51 21.54 -5.17
N ASN A 89 4.78 21.33 -6.46
CA ASN A 89 5.65 20.25 -6.98
C ASN A 89 5.19 18.82 -6.63
N LEU A 90 3.95 18.63 -6.17
CA LEU A 90 3.44 17.29 -5.88
C LEU A 90 3.16 16.55 -7.18
N ARG A 91 3.76 15.37 -7.33
CA ARG A 91 3.42 14.40 -8.37
C ARG A 91 2.89 13.13 -7.72
N THR A 92 1.82 12.57 -8.27
CA THR A 92 1.19 11.36 -7.72
C THR A 92 0.82 10.36 -8.80
N ALA A 93 0.77 9.07 -8.44
CA ALA A 93 0.12 8.02 -9.20
C ALA A 93 -0.68 7.13 -8.25
N HIS A 94 -1.77 6.54 -8.73
CA HIS A 94 -2.58 5.61 -7.96
C HIS A 94 -2.64 4.25 -8.63
N LEU A 95 -2.46 3.18 -7.87
CA LEU A 95 -2.40 1.80 -8.37
C LEU A 95 -3.24 0.86 -7.49
N ARG A 96 -3.61 -0.28 -8.06
CA ARG A 96 -4.07 -1.45 -7.31
C ARG A 96 -2.93 -2.44 -7.17
N ALA A 97 -2.62 -2.83 -5.95
CA ALA A 97 -1.85 -4.04 -5.71
C ALA A 97 -2.63 -5.28 -6.19
N PRO A 98 -1.98 -6.44 -6.40
CA PRO A 98 -2.66 -7.67 -6.83
C PRO A 98 -3.84 -8.11 -5.93
N ASP A 99 -3.82 -7.74 -4.65
CA ASP A 99 -4.88 -8.05 -3.68
C ASP A 99 -6.01 -6.99 -3.62
N GLY A 100 -5.96 -6.00 -4.51
CA GLY A 100 -6.94 -4.92 -4.62
C GLY A 100 -6.65 -3.70 -3.73
N THR A 101 -5.60 -3.71 -2.91
CA THR A 101 -5.24 -2.57 -2.05
C THR A 101 -4.95 -1.32 -2.89
N LEU A 102 -5.55 -0.17 -2.53
CA LEU A 102 -5.26 1.12 -3.15
C LEU A 102 -3.91 1.64 -2.67
N LEU A 103 -3.02 1.92 -3.61
CA LEU A 103 -1.72 2.53 -3.38
C LEU A 103 -1.70 3.94 -3.97
N GLU A 104 -1.09 4.89 -3.27
CA GLU A 104 -0.61 6.15 -3.83
C GLU A 104 0.92 6.19 -3.76
N LEU A 105 1.54 6.54 -4.88
CA LEU A 105 2.94 6.92 -4.94
C LEU A 105 3.00 8.43 -5.07
N GLN A 106 3.85 9.08 -4.27
CA GLN A 106 4.00 10.53 -4.33
C GLN A 106 5.46 10.96 -4.24
N SER A 107 5.80 12.03 -4.97
CA SER A 107 7.07 12.75 -4.83
C SER A 107 6.81 14.26 -4.71
N TYR A 108 7.63 14.92 -3.88
CA TYR A 108 7.67 16.36 -3.62
C TYR A 108 8.91 16.74 -2.81
#